data_AF-A0A6J0ZTX4-F1
#
_entry.id   AF-A0A6J0ZTX4-F1
#
_cell.length_a   1.000
_cell.length_b   1.000
_cell.length_c   1.000
_cell.angle_alpha   90.00
_cell.angle_beta   90.00
_cell.angle_gamma   90.00
#
_symmetry.space_group_name_H-M   'P 1'
#
loop_
_entity.id
_entity.type
_entity.pdbx_description
1 polymer ?
#
loop_
_entity_poly.entity_id
_entity_poly.type
_entity_poly.pdbx_seq_one_letter_code
_entity_poly.pdbx_strand_id
1 'polypeptide(L)'
;MGTMHRSGVFKKTNDSARVIIITILGVVFGFFIGVSFPYASLNKIHLPSSLVSSLDVPLPDDNDFPRDRSPETTGGNVPKIYVPTNPRGAELLPPGIVVPESDLYLRRLWGEPSEDLKKKPKYLVTFTVGIAQRNNIDACVKKFSADFQILLFHYDGHTTEWDQFEWSKNAIHVSVRKQTKWWYAKRFLHPDIVASYEYIFIWDEDLGVEHFNGERYIELVKKHGLEISQPGLEPNNGLTWQMTKRRGDREVHKITEEKPGWCSDSHLPPCAAFVEIMAPVFSREAWRCVWYMIQNDLVHGWGLDFALRRCVEPAHEKIGVVDSQWIIHQVIPSLGSQGKQEDGKAPWEGVRARCKNEWSMFQNRLASADKAYLAQLGKE
;
A
#
# COMPACT_ATOMS: atom_id res chain seq x y z
N MET A 1 77.08 34.70 -3.73
CA MET A 1 77.87 34.93 -4.95
C MET A 1 76.99 34.61 -6.15
N GLY A 2 76.96 35.52 -7.13
CA GLY A 2 76.30 35.32 -8.43
C GLY A 2 76.94 34.16 -9.21
N THR A 3 76.51 33.78 -10.41
CA THR A 3 75.64 34.37 -11.44
C THR A 3 75.57 33.35 -12.59
N MET A 4 74.75 33.65 -13.61
CA MET A 4 74.83 33.27 -15.05
C MET A 4 73.58 32.49 -15.51
N HIS A 5 72.67 33.15 -16.23
CA HIS A 5 72.58 33.21 -17.72
C HIS A 5 72.07 31.88 -18.31
N ARG A 6 71.14 31.77 -19.26
CA ARG A 6 70.75 32.63 -20.38
C ARG A 6 69.43 32.12 -21.01
N SER A 7 68.60 33.06 -21.41
CA SER A 7 67.63 33.16 -22.52
C SER A 7 67.28 31.95 -23.43
N GLY A 8 65.98 31.80 -23.73
CA GLY A 8 65.47 31.02 -24.87
C GLY A 8 63.97 31.21 -25.18
N VAL A 9 63.65 32.18 -26.04
CA VAL A 9 62.54 32.23 -27.03
C VAL A 9 61.08 32.01 -26.55
N PHE A 10 60.33 33.11 -26.39
CA PHE A 10 58.86 33.10 -26.36
C PHE A 10 58.28 33.03 -27.78
N LYS A 11 57.65 31.89 -28.11
CA LYS A 11 56.80 31.73 -29.30
C LYS A 11 55.38 32.21 -28.93
N LYS A 12 55.00 33.39 -29.43
CA LYS A 12 53.68 34.01 -29.20
C LYS A 12 52.63 33.23 -30.01
N THR A 13 51.91 32.31 -29.37
CA THR A 13 50.73 31.67 -29.97
C THR A 13 49.55 32.63 -29.92
N ASN A 14 48.87 32.76 -31.05
CA ASN A 14 47.87 33.80 -31.30
C ASN A 14 46.52 33.42 -30.66
N ASP A 15 46.45 33.41 -29.33
CA ASP A 15 45.27 33.00 -28.55
C ASP A 15 44.04 33.88 -28.84
N SER A 16 44.24 35.16 -29.19
CA SER A 16 43.14 36.05 -29.57
C SER A 16 42.40 35.57 -30.82
N ALA A 17 43.08 34.99 -31.81
CA ALA A 17 42.42 34.51 -33.02
C ALA A 17 41.53 33.28 -32.75
N ARG A 18 41.95 32.41 -31.85
CA ARG A 18 41.21 31.20 -31.47
C ARG A 18 39.95 31.54 -30.66
N VAL A 19 40.06 32.52 -29.75
CA VAL A 19 38.91 33.04 -29.00
C VAL A 19 37.90 33.70 -29.95
N ILE A 20 38.36 34.50 -30.92
CA ILE A 20 37.47 35.15 -31.90
C ILE A 20 36.70 34.11 -32.73
N ILE A 21 37.37 33.05 -33.20
CA ILE A 21 36.73 31.99 -33.99
C ILE A 21 35.67 31.23 -33.17
N ILE A 22 35.96 30.89 -31.91
CA ILE A 22 35.01 30.19 -31.02
C ILE A 22 33.80 31.08 -30.73
N THR A 23 34.00 32.38 -30.51
CA THR A 23 32.91 33.32 -30.28
C THR A 23 32.02 33.46 -31.52
N ILE A 24 32.61 33.54 -32.72
CA ILE A 24 31.83 33.62 -33.97
C ILE A 24 31.02 32.34 -34.20
N LEU A 25 31.63 31.16 -33.98
CA LEU A 25 30.93 29.88 -34.09
C LEU A 25 29.78 29.76 -33.09
N GLY A 26 29.98 30.21 -31.84
CA GLY A 26 28.93 30.24 -30.82
C GLY A 26 27.77 31.18 -31.16
N VAL A 27 28.07 32.36 -31.71
CA VAL A 27 27.05 33.33 -32.14
C VAL A 27 26.25 32.79 -33.33
N VAL A 28 26.93 32.19 -34.32
CA VAL A 28 26.28 31.60 -35.49
C VAL A 28 25.41 30.40 -35.08
N PHE A 29 25.92 29.52 -34.21
CA PHE A 29 25.17 28.38 -33.70
C PHE A 29 23.96 28.82 -32.87
N GLY A 30 24.12 29.82 -32.00
CA GLY A 30 23.01 30.42 -31.24
C GLY A 30 21.96 31.10 -32.13
N PHE A 31 22.38 31.75 -33.21
CA PHE A 31 21.49 32.33 -34.21
C PHE A 31 20.69 31.25 -34.96
N PHE A 32 21.34 30.16 -35.40
CA PHE A 32 20.63 29.06 -36.06
C PHE A 32 19.65 28.34 -35.14
N ILE A 33 19.99 28.16 -33.86
CA ILE A 33 19.03 27.66 -32.86
C ILE A 33 17.86 28.65 -32.70
N GLY A 34 18.15 29.95 -32.54
CA GLY A 34 17.14 30.98 -32.34
C GLY A 34 16.18 31.17 -33.52
N VAL A 35 16.64 30.93 -34.76
CA VAL A 35 15.82 31.05 -35.99
C VAL A 35 15.11 29.73 -36.34
N SER A 36 15.60 28.58 -35.85
CA SER A 36 14.97 27.27 -36.08
C SER A 36 13.84 26.96 -35.10
N PHE A 37 13.66 27.76 -34.04
CA PHE A 37 12.47 27.70 -33.20
C PHE A 37 11.39 28.64 -33.76
N PRO A 38 10.22 28.14 -34.18
CA PRO A 38 9.14 29.02 -34.62
C PRO A 38 8.74 29.93 -33.46
N TYR A 39 8.85 31.23 -33.72
CA TYR A 39 8.44 32.31 -32.83
C TYR A 39 6.96 32.12 -32.49
N ALA A 40 6.67 31.56 -31.32
CA ALA A 40 5.36 31.65 -30.71
C ALA A 40 5.07 33.14 -30.51
N SER A 41 4.25 33.69 -31.40
CA SER A 41 3.75 35.06 -31.32
C SER A 41 2.94 35.21 -30.03
N LEU A 42 3.59 35.65 -28.95
CA LEU A 42 2.93 36.29 -27.82
C LEU A 42 2.55 37.73 -28.24
N ASN A 43 1.60 37.84 -29.16
CA ASN A 43 0.96 39.10 -29.44
C ASN A 43 -0.20 39.31 -28.48
N LYS A 44 0.03 40.23 -27.53
CA LYS A 44 -0.97 41.03 -26.82
C LYS A 44 -2.10 40.26 -26.16
N ILE A 45 -1.96 40.10 -24.84
CA ILE A 45 -3.06 39.88 -23.92
C ILE A 45 -4.04 41.06 -24.06
N HIS A 46 -5.09 40.86 -24.86
CA HIS A 46 -6.38 41.49 -24.63
C HIS A 46 -7.32 40.35 -24.32
N LEU A 47 -7.69 40.20 -23.05
CA LEU A 47 -8.67 39.21 -22.59
C LEU A 47 -10.04 39.55 -23.17
N PRO A 48 -10.60 38.75 -24.10
CA PRO A 48 -12.04 38.75 -24.34
C PRO A 48 -12.66 37.76 -23.35
N SER A 49 -13.68 38.20 -22.64
CA SER A 49 -14.49 37.39 -21.75
C SER A 49 -15.20 36.26 -22.49
N SER A 50 -14.55 35.10 -22.67
CA SER A 50 -15.21 33.79 -22.80
C SER A 50 -14.19 32.65 -22.69
N LEU A 51 -14.35 31.85 -21.64
CA LEU A 51 -13.67 30.60 -21.37
C LEU A 51 -14.25 29.49 -22.28
N VAL A 52 -13.67 29.27 -23.46
CA VAL A 52 -13.90 28.11 -24.34
C VAL A 52 -12.63 28.04 -25.22
N SER A 53 -11.81 27.01 -25.36
CA SER A 53 -11.94 25.55 -25.34
C SER A 53 -10.55 24.96 -25.02
N SER A 54 -10.44 24.07 -24.04
CA SER A 54 -9.33 23.09 -23.98
C SER A 54 -9.84 21.68 -24.30
N LEU A 55 -10.91 21.59 -25.09
CA LEU A 55 -11.56 20.36 -25.51
C LEU A 55 -11.54 20.32 -27.04
N ASP A 56 -10.36 20.12 -27.63
CA ASP A 56 -10.26 19.58 -28.99
C ASP A 56 -10.43 18.05 -28.93
N VAL A 57 -11.59 17.63 -28.43
CA VAL A 57 -12.14 16.30 -28.69
C VAL A 57 -13.12 16.50 -29.83
N PRO A 58 -13.01 15.81 -30.98
CA PRO A 58 -14.08 15.82 -31.96
C PRO A 58 -15.31 15.25 -31.26
N LEU A 59 -16.28 16.12 -30.94
CA LEU A 59 -17.61 15.69 -30.53
C LEU A 59 -18.12 14.75 -31.63
N PRO A 60 -18.58 13.53 -31.31
CA PRO A 60 -19.23 12.69 -32.29
C PRO A 60 -20.37 13.48 -32.93
N ASP A 61 -20.49 13.38 -34.25
CA ASP A 61 -21.57 14.02 -35.01
C ASP A 61 -22.91 13.72 -34.31
N ASP A 62 -23.70 14.75 -33.98
CA ASP A 62 -24.95 14.67 -33.18
C ASP A 62 -26.00 13.70 -33.76
N ASN A 63 -25.74 13.14 -34.95
CA ASN A 63 -26.60 12.21 -35.67
C ASN A 63 -26.41 10.73 -35.30
N ASP A 64 -25.37 10.34 -34.55
CA ASP A 64 -25.07 8.93 -34.24
C ASP A 64 -25.39 8.51 -32.79
N PHE A 65 -25.82 9.46 -31.94
CA PHE A 65 -26.45 9.11 -30.68
C PHE A 65 -27.92 8.75 -30.91
N PRO A 66 -28.43 7.62 -30.38
CA PRO A 66 -29.86 7.42 -30.28
C PRO A 66 -30.42 8.65 -29.58
N ARG A 67 -31.29 9.40 -30.27
CA ARG A 67 -31.99 10.56 -29.73
C ARG A 67 -33.05 10.14 -28.71
N ASP A 68 -32.74 9.15 -27.86
CA ASP A 68 -33.45 8.92 -26.63
C ASP A 68 -33.10 10.09 -25.72
N ARG A 69 -34.01 11.08 -25.75
CA ARG A 69 -33.98 12.26 -24.91
C ARG A 69 -33.63 11.80 -23.50
N SER A 70 -32.51 12.30 -22.96
CA SER A 70 -32.27 12.22 -21.53
C SER A 70 -33.56 12.67 -20.84
N PRO A 71 -34.07 11.93 -19.85
CA PRO A 71 -35.27 12.33 -19.11
C PRO A 71 -35.16 13.78 -18.60
N GLU A 72 -33.93 14.25 -18.35
CA GLU A 72 -33.59 15.59 -17.85
C GLU A 72 -33.75 16.74 -18.87
N THR A 73 -33.70 16.47 -20.18
CA THR A 73 -33.77 17.52 -21.23
C THR A 73 -35.18 17.76 -21.77
N THR A 74 -36.14 16.91 -21.42
CA THR A 74 -37.54 17.11 -21.77
C THR A 74 -38.19 17.85 -20.62
N GLY A 75 -38.67 19.08 -20.82
CA GLY A 75 -39.34 19.90 -19.80
C GLY A 75 -40.67 19.35 -19.24
N GLY A 76 -40.85 18.03 -19.25
CA GLY A 76 -41.89 17.31 -18.51
C GLY A 76 -41.36 16.79 -17.16
N ASN A 77 -42.28 16.39 -16.28
CA ASN A 77 -41.95 15.81 -14.98
C ASN A 77 -41.07 14.56 -15.15
N VAL A 78 -39.75 14.72 -14.98
CA VAL A 78 -38.81 13.61 -14.90
C VAL A 78 -39.24 12.74 -13.72
N PRO A 79 -39.50 11.43 -13.90
CA PRO A 79 -39.77 10.56 -12.77
C PRO A 79 -38.58 10.62 -11.81
N LYS A 80 -38.84 11.02 -10.55
CA LYS A 80 -37.80 11.06 -9.52
C LYS A 80 -37.28 9.63 -9.32
N ILE A 81 -36.04 9.39 -9.72
CA ILE A 81 -35.37 8.12 -9.49
C ILE A 81 -35.02 8.06 -8.01
N TYR A 82 -35.50 7.02 -7.34
CA TYR A 82 -35.10 6.69 -5.99
C TYR A 82 -35.10 5.17 -5.84
N VAL A 83 -33.91 4.58 -5.75
CA VAL A 83 -33.71 3.14 -5.63
C VAL A 83 -33.06 2.84 -4.27
N PRO A 84 -33.84 2.38 -3.28
CA PRO A 84 -33.34 2.14 -1.91
C PRO A 84 -32.26 1.05 -1.81
N THR A 85 -32.15 0.18 -2.81
CA THR A 85 -31.16 -0.91 -2.85
C THR A 85 -29.79 -0.45 -3.34
N ASN A 86 -29.68 0.77 -3.87
CA ASN A 86 -28.39 1.33 -4.26
C ASN A 86 -27.55 1.64 -3.02
N PRO A 87 -26.21 1.72 -3.16
CA PRO A 87 -25.34 2.21 -2.08
C PRO A 87 -25.79 3.57 -1.57
N ARG A 88 -25.55 3.81 -0.28
CA ARG A 88 -25.91 5.07 0.38
C ARG A 88 -25.30 6.26 -0.35
N GLY A 89 -26.14 7.23 -0.74
CA GLY A 89 -25.74 8.40 -1.52
C GLY A 89 -25.85 8.22 -3.04
N ALA A 90 -26.17 7.01 -3.53
CA ALA A 90 -26.39 6.70 -4.94
C ALA A 90 -27.85 6.34 -5.25
N GLU A 91 -28.79 6.58 -4.33
CA GLU A 91 -30.20 6.21 -4.49
C GLU A 91 -30.88 6.93 -5.66
N LEU A 92 -30.36 8.08 -6.07
CA LEU A 92 -30.86 8.85 -7.21
C LEU A 92 -30.34 8.37 -8.56
N LEU A 93 -29.40 7.42 -8.59
CA LEU A 93 -28.81 6.89 -9.82
C LEU A 93 -29.63 5.70 -10.37
N PRO A 94 -29.77 5.58 -11.70
CA PRO A 94 -30.28 4.36 -12.31
C PRO A 94 -29.43 3.15 -11.90
N PRO A 95 -30.02 2.00 -11.52
CA PRO A 95 -29.24 0.85 -11.05
C PRO A 95 -28.19 0.35 -12.04
N GLY A 96 -28.45 0.50 -13.35
CA GLY A 96 -27.56 0.03 -14.41
C GLY A 96 -26.21 0.76 -14.53
N ILE A 97 -26.05 1.94 -13.90
CA ILE A 97 -24.77 2.68 -13.90
C ILE A 97 -24.05 2.61 -12.55
N VAL A 98 -24.70 2.05 -11.52
CA VAL A 98 -24.14 2.01 -10.17
C VAL A 98 -23.10 0.90 -10.07
N VAL A 99 -21.87 1.29 -9.68
CA VAL A 99 -20.78 0.37 -9.36
C VAL A 99 -20.47 0.53 -7.85
N PRO A 100 -20.88 -0.43 -7.00
CA PRO A 100 -20.84 -0.27 -5.54
C PRO A 100 -19.44 -0.45 -4.93
N GLU A 101 -18.53 -1.09 -5.66
CA GLU A 101 -17.18 -1.45 -5.22
C GLU A 101 -16.15 -0.98 -6.24
N SER A 102 -14.90 -0.85 -5.82
CA SER A 102 -13.76 -0.53 -6.68
C SER A 102 -12.74 -1.67 -6.65
N ASP A 103 -11.61 -1.46 -7.32
CA ASP A 103 -10.49 -2.40 -7.34
C ASP A 103 -9.15 -1.66 -7.48
N LEU A 104 -8.06 -2.39 -7.28
CA LEU A 104 -6.70 -1.90 -7.49
C LEU A 104 -6.12 -2.36 -8.83
N TYR A 105 -6.95 -2.76 -9.81
CA TYR A 105 -6.44 -3.21 -11.10
C TYR A 105 -5.96 -2.04 -11.94
N LEU A 106 -4.72 -2.14 -12.44
CA LEU A 106 -4.14 -1.13 -13.33
C LEU A 106 -4.83 -1.17 -14.70
N ARG A 107 -5.25 0.00 -15.18
CA ARG A 107 -5.93 0.20 -16.46
C ARG A 107 -5.06 1.07 -17.37
N ARG A 108 -5.14 0.84 -18.68
CA ARG A 108 -4.34 1.61 -19.65
C ARG A 108 -4.94 3.00 -19.83
N LEU A 109 -4.12 3.96 -20.22
CA LEU A 109 -4.57 5.33 -20.48
C LEU A 109 -5.38 5.45 -21.79
N TRP A 110 -5.30 4.47 -22.69
CA TRP A 110 -5.95 4.46 -24.00
C TRP A 110 -6.39 3.05 -24.40
N GLY A 111 -7.26 2.96 -25.42
CA GLY A 111 -7.78 1.71 -25.96
C GLY A 111 -9.08 1.28 -25.30
N GLU A 112 -9.48 0.04 -25.56
CA GLU A 112 -10.72 -0.53 -25.03
C GLU A 112 -10.53 -1.02 -23.58
N PRO A 113 -11.40 -0.62 -22.62
CA PRO A 113 -11.31 -1.08 -21.23
C PRO A 113 -11.40 -2.60 -21.07
N SER A 114 -12.07 -3.28 -22.00
CA SER A 114 -12.23 -4.74 -22.00
C SER A 114 -10.91 -5.49 -22.23
N GLU A 115 -9.90 -4.83 -22.80
CA GLU A 115 -8.60 -5.40 -23.12
C GLU A 115 -7.54 -5.16 -22.02
N ASP A 116 -7.82 -4.29 -21.06
CA ASP A 116 -6.85 -3.88 -20.03
C ASP A 116 -6.43 -5.06 -19.14
N LEU A 117 -7.38 -5.93 -18.81
CA LEU A 117 -7.21 -7.00 -17.83
C LEU A 117 -7.27 -8.38 -18.49
N LYS A 118 -6.16 -8.83 -19.07
CA LYS A 118 -6.02 -10.21 -19.59
C LYS A 118 -6.19 -11.27 -18.49
N LYS A 119 -5.76 -10.94 -17.28
CA LYS A 119 -5.88 -11.76 -16.08
C LYS A 119 -6.11 -10.85 -14.89
N LYS A 120 -7.10 -11.20 -14.06
CA LYS A 120 -7.40 -10.48 -12.82
C LYS A 120 -6.68 -11.16 -11.65
N PRO A 121 -5.78 -10.47 -10.94
CA PRO A 121 -5.21 -10.98 -9.70
C PRO A 121 -6.32 -11.33 -8.70
N LYS A 122 -6.16 -12.43 -7.97
CA LYS A 122 -7.14 -12.91 -6.99
C LYS A 122 -6.75 -12.52 -5.56
N TYR A 123 -5.49 -12.24 -5.32
CA TYR A 123 -4.94 -11.98 -3.99
C TYR A 123 -4.19 -10.65 -3.99
N LEU A 124 -4.13 -10.00 -2.84
CA LEU A 124 -3.40 -8.75 -2.65
C LEU A 124 -2.28 -8.96 -1.64
N VAL A 125 -1.07 -8.51 -1.97
CA VAL A 125 0.06 -8.48 -1.03
C VAL A 125 0.52 -7.06 -0.82
N THR A 126 0.56 -6.66 0.45
CA THR A 126 1.02 -5.35 0.85
C THR A 126 2.26 -5.45 1.72
N PHE A 127 3.22 -4.56 1.46
CA PHE A 127 4.43 -4.41 2.26
C PHE A 127 4.58 -2.95 2.66
N THR A 128 4.97 -2.69 3.91
CA THR A 128 5.35 -1.34 4.36
C THR A 128 6.86 -1.22 4.32
N VAL A 129 7.40 -0.43 3.41
CA VAL A 129 8.77 -0.57 2.94
C VAL A 129 9.57 0.72 3.02
N GLY A 130 10.88 0.56 3.21
CA GLY A 130 11.88 1.55 2.92
C GLY A 130 12.92 1.02 1.93
N ILE A 131 13.61 1.93 1.24
CA ILE A 131 14.57 1.62 0.19
C ILE A 131 15.76 0.79 0.67
N ALA A 132 16.07 0.86 1.97
CA ALA A 132 17.10 0.05 2.61
C ALA A 132 16.76 -1.45 2.61
N GLN A 133 15.46 -1.80 2.62
CA GLN A 133 14.95 -3.18 2.68
C GLN A 133 14.60 -3.75 1.29
N ARG A 134 14.84 -3.00 0.21
CA ARG A 134 14.40 -3.36 -1.15
C ARG A 134 14.82 -4.76 -1.62
N ASN A 135 16.03 -5.21 -1.26
CA ASN A 135 16.52 -6.54 -1.63
C ASN A 135 15.76 -7.65 -0.90
N ASN A 136 15.35 -7.40 0.35
CA ASN A 136 14.52 -8.34 1.09
C ASN A 136 13.12 -8.42 0.50
N ILE A 137 12.54 -7.27 0.13
CA ILE A 137 11.25 -7.22 -0.56
C ILE A 137 11.31 -7.89 -1.94
N ASP A 138 12.39 -7.74 -2.70
CA ASP A 138 12.60 -8.47 -3.95
C ASP A 138 12.60 -10.00 -3.73
N ALA A 139 13.21 -10.48 -2.64
CA ALA A 139 13.14 -11.89 -2.26
C ALA A 139 11.71 -12.32 -1.90
N CYS A 140 10.95 -11.48 -1.19
CA CYS A 140 9.54 -11.70 -0.87
C CYS A 140 8.67 -11.78 -2.13
N VAL A 141 8.74 -10.79 -3.02
CA VAL A 141 7.88 -10.70 -4.22
C VAL A 141 8.05 -11.91 -5.13
N LYS A 142 9.25 -12.48 -5.22
CA LYS A 142 9.53 -13.71 -5.98
C LYS A 142 8.81 -14.96 -5.46
N LYS A 143 8.21 -14.92 -4.26
CA LYS A 143 7.39 -16.03 -3.71
C LYS A 143 5.92 -15.97 -4.10
N PHE A 144 5.50 -14.93 -4.82
CA PHE A 144 4.13 -14.72 -5.24
C PHE A 144 4.02 -14.83 -6.78
N SER A 145 2.94 -15.45 -7.24
CA SER A 145 2.67 -15.62 -8.67
C SER A 145 1.95 -14.39 -9.25
N ALA A 146 1.62 -14.44 -10.54
CA ALA A 146 0.77 -13.43 -11.19
C ALA A 146 -0.68 -13.38 -10.69
N ASP A 147 -1.12 -14.31 -9.82
CA ASP A 147 -2.42 -14.22 -9.12
C ASP A 147 -2.39 -13.18 -7.98
N PHE A 148 -1.22 -12.63 -7.64
CA PHE A 148 -1.04 -11.65 -6.57
C PHE A 148 -0.77 -10.24 -7.12
N GLN A 149 -1.61 -9.27 -6.75
CA GLN A 149 -1.30 -7.86 -6.93
C GLN A 149 -0.35 -7.41 -5.83
N ILE A 150 0.73 -6.72 -6.21
CA ILE A 150 1.71 -6.16 -5.27
C ILE A 150 1.40 -4.68 -5.04
N LEU A 151 1.35 -4.28 -3.78
CA LEU A 151 1.16 -2.90 -3.32
C LEU A 151 2.21 -2.56 -2.25
N LEU A 152 2.97 -1.50 -2.48
CA LEU A 152 4.04 -1.05 -1.61
C LEU A 152 3.67 0.27 -0.92
N PHE A 153 3.79 0.29 0.40
CA PHE A 153 3.59 1.47 1.24
C PHE A 153 4.94 2.06 1.66
N HIS A 154 5.36 3.14 1.00
CA HIS A 154 6.69 3.72 1.17
C HIS A 154 6.72 4.73 2.30
N TYR A 155 7.29 4.37 3.45
CA TYR A 155 7.38 5.28 4.60
C TYR A 155 8.52 6.29 4.49
N ASP A 156 9.43 6.15 3.53
CA ASP A 156 10.62 7.00 3.39
C ASP A 156 10.52 8.00 2.22
N GLY A 157 9.56 7.81 1.31
CA GLY A 157 9.35 8.67 0.16
C GLY A 157 10.02 8.19 -1.13
N HIS A 158 10.80 7.12 -1.11
CA HIS A 158 11.58 6.63 -2.25
C HIS A 158 10.76 5.67 -3.11
N THR A 159 10.42 6.06 -4.34
CA THR A 159 9.58 5.25 -5.24
C THR A 159 10.30 4.94 -6.54
N THR A 160 10.91 5.92 -7.20
CA THR A 160 11.64 5.75 -8.46
C THR A 160 12.82 4.79 -8.35
N GLU A 161 13.49 4.74 -7.21
CA GLU A 161 14.64 3.84 -7.00
C GLU A 161 14.26 2.35 -7.05
N TRP A 162 12.96 2.04 -6.91
CA TRP A 162 12.45 0.67 -7.05
C TRP A 162 12.34 0.21 -8.50
N ASP A 163 12.40 1.12 -9.49
CA ASP A 163 12.35 0.80 -10.93
C ASP A 163 13.51 -0.09 -11.39
N GLN A 164 14.54 -0.28 -10.54
CA GLN A 164 15.59 -1.28 -10.76
C GLN A 164 15.04 -2.71 -10.82
N PHE A 165 13.86 -2.96 -10.26
CA PHE A 165 13.17 -4.25 -10.33
C PHE A 165 12.04 -4.19 -11.36
N GLU A 166 12.08 -5.04 -12.38
CA GLU A 166 11.05 -5.07 -13.44
C GLU A 166 9.63 -5.34 -12.90
N TRP A 167 9.50 -6.15 -11.84
CA TRP A 167 8.21 -6.39 -11.20
C TRP A 167 7.65 -5.13 -10.53
N SER A 168 8.51 -4.20 -10.09
CA SER A 168 8.09 -2.99 -9.38
C SER A 168 7.35 -2.02 -10.30
N LYS A 169 7.67 -2.00 -11.60
CA LYS A 169 6.98 -1.17 -12.60
C LYS A 169 5.50 -1.55 -12.77
N ASN A 170 5.13 -2.78 -12.37
CA ASN A 170 3.75 -3.28 -12.39
C ASN A 170 3.13 -3.33 -10.98
N ALA A 171 3.88 -2.94 -9.95
CA ALA A 171 3.39 -2.81 -8.59
C ALA A 171 2.74 -1.44 -8.38
N ILE A 172 1.88 -1.34 -7.37
CA ILE A 172 1.28 -0.06 -6.96
C ILE A 172 2.16 0.53 -5.87
N HIS A 173 2.50 1.80 -5.98
CA HIS A 173 3.31 2.52 -4.99
C HIS A 173 2.48 3.61 -4.35
N VAL A 174 2.34 3.57 -3.03
CA VAL A 174 1.73 4.66 -2.24
C VAL A 174 2.77 5.19 -1.27
N SER A 175 3.01 6.50 -1.28
CA SER A 175 4.15 7.10 -0.60
C SER A 175 3.75 8.30 0.26
N VAL A 176 3.90 8.13 1.58
CA VAL A 176 3.68 9.15 2.61
C VAL A 176 4.73 8.95 3.69
N ARG A 177 5.55 9.98 3.91
CA ARG A 177 6.69 9.88 4.82
C ARG A 177 6.24 9.61 6.26
N LYS A 178 7.00 8.74 6.94
CA LYS A 178 6.90 8.41 8.36
C LYS A 178 5.53 7.91 8.81
N GLN A 179 4.82 7.20 7.93
CA GLN A 179 3.57 6.53 8.27
C GLN A 179 3.78 5.04 8.48
N THR A 180 2.99 4.46 9.38
CA THR A 180 3.03 3.06 9.78
C THR A 180 2.15 2.19 8.88
N LYS A 181 2.39 0.88 8.92
CA LYS A 181 1.61 -0.13 8.18
C LYS A 181 0.10 0.01 8.36
N TRP A 182 -0.35 0.11 9.60
CA TRP A 182 -1.78 0.20 9.91
C TRP A 182 -2.39 1.57 9.58
N TRP A 183 -1.58 2.64 9.53
CA TRP A 183 -2.04 3.93 8.99
C TRP A 183 -2.38 3.81 7.50
N TYR A 184 -1.52 3.16 6.73
CA TYR A 184 -1.74 2.91 5.30
C TYR A 184 -2.93 1.99 5.08
N ALA A 185 -2.97 0.85 5.78
CA ALA A 185 -4.04 -0.13 5.65
C ALA A 185 -5.41 0.51 5.91
N LYS A 186 -5.52 1.37 6.94
CA LYS A 186 -6.78 2.08 7.23
C LYS A 186 -7.25 3.01 6.09
N ARG A 187 -6.34 3.56 5.29
CA ARG A 187 -6.65 4.60 4.29
C ARG A 187 -6.72 4.08 2.87
N PHE A 188 -5.94 3.07 2.53
CA PHE A 188 -5.79 2.60 1.15
C PHE A 188 -6.33 1.18 0.93
N LEU A 189 -6.70 0.46 2.00
CA LEU A 189 -7.31 -0.87 1.92
C LEU A 189 -8.75 -0.87 2.41
N HIS A 190 -9.54 0.14 2.03
CA HIS A 190 -10.98 0.17 2.36
C HIS A 190 -11.66 -1.11 1.84
N PRO A 191 -12.57 -1.75 2.58
CA PRO A 191 -13.16 -3.03 2.19
C PRO A 191 -13.74 -3.01 0.78
N ASP A 192 -14.46 -1.94 0.43
CA ASP A 192 -15.07 -1.79 -0.90
C ASP A 192 -14.05 -1.52 -2.03
N ILE A 193 -12.80 -1.16 -1.71
CA ILE A 193 -11.70 -1.02 -2.69
C ILE A 193 -10.99 -2.36 -2.91
N VAL A 194 -10.83 -3.15 -1.85
CA VAL A 194 -10.14 -4.45 -1.91
C VAL A 194 -11.10 -5.63 -2.05
N ALA A 195 -12.40 -5.36 -2.25
CA ALA A 195 -13.46 -6.34 -2.40
C ALA A 195 -13.28 -7.25 -3.63
N SER A 196 -12.38 -6.93 -4.56
CA SER A 196 -12.04 -7.80 -5.68
C SER A 196 -11.08 -8.94 -5.32
N TYR A 197 -10.38 -8.85 -4.19
CA TYR A 197 -9.38 -9.83 -3.74
C TYR A 197 -9.97 -10.82 -2.74
N GLU A 198 -9.66 -12.11 -2.87
CA GLU A 198 -10.12 -13.17 -1.97
C GLU A 198 -9.36 -13.15 -0.63
N TYR A 199 -8.05 -12.89 -0.68
CA TYR A 199 -7.16 -12.82 0.47
C TYR A 199 -6.21 -11.62 0.37
N ILE A 200 -5.91 -11.02 1.52
CA ILE A 200 -5.14 -9.78 1.66
C ILE A 200 -4.01 -10.02 2.67
N PHE A 201 -2.76 -9.92 2.20
CA PHE A 201 -1.56 -10.05 3.01
C PHE A 201 -1.07 -8.67 3.45
N ILE A 202 -0.80 -8.50 4.73
CA ILE A 202 -0.35 -7.22 5.31
C ILE A 202 0.96 -7.43 6.07
N TRP A 203 2.07 -7.47 5.32
CA TRP A 203 3.35 -7.95 5.82
C TRP A 203 4.32 -6.81 6.15
N ASP A 204 5.13 -7.05 7.18
CA ASP A 204 6.33 -6.26 7.48
C ASP A 204 7.45 -6.58 6.48
N GLU A 205 8.43 -5.69 6.41
CA GLU A 205 9.52 -5.72 5.43
C GLU A 205 10.76 -6.52 5.86
N ASP A 206 10.80 -7.01 7.10
CA ASP A 206 11.95 -7.69 7.71
C ASP A 206 11.76 -9.22 7.84
N LEU A 207 11.08 -9.80 6.85
CA LEU A 207 10.74 -11.22 6.77
C LEU A 207 11.67 -11.97 5.81
N GLY A 208 12.31 -13.04 6.29
CA GLY A 208 12.97 -14.05 5.47
C GLY A 208 11.96 -15.10 4.99
N VAL A 209 11.98 -15.40 3.70
CA VAL A 209 10.94 -16.19 3.01
C VAL A 209 11.48 -17.40 2.27
N GLU A 210 12.67 -17.88 2.63
CA GLU A 210 13.38 -18.97 1.95
C GLU A 210 12.48 -20.20 1.79
N HIS A 211 11.68 -20.49 2.80
CA HIS A 211 10.81 -21.65 2.91
C HIS A 211 9.32 -21.39 2.66
N PHE A 212 8.99 -20.19 2.20
CA PHE A 212 7.63 -19.77 1.91
C PHE A 212 7.32 -19.85 0.41
N ASN A 213 6.08 -20.23 0.08
CA ASN A 213 5.48 -20.18 -1.25
C ASN A 213 4.03 -19.68 -1.13
N GLY A 214 3.70 -18.58 -1.83
CA GLY A 214 2.39 -17.92 -1.70
C GLY A 214 1.21 -18.77 -2.19
N GLU A 215 1.38 -19.51 -3.29
CA GLU A 215 0.33 -20.38 -3.83
C GLU A 215 0.03 -21.52 -2.86
N ARG A 216 1.09 -22.22 -2.41
CA ARG A 216 0.94 -23.33 -1.46
C ARG A 216 0.34 -22.86 -0.13
N TYR A 217 0.70 -21.65 0.32
CA TYR A 217 0.10 -21.06 1.50
C TYR A 217 -1.41 -20.87 1.35
N ILE A 218 -1.87 -20.27 0.24
CA ILE A 218 -3.29 -20.06 0.00
C ILE A 218 -4.06 -21.37 -0.16
N GLU A 219 -3.48 -22.38 -0.81
CA GLU A 219 -4.07 -23.73 -0.86
C GLU A 219 -4.37 -24.28 0.54
N LEU A 220 -3.42 -24.13 1.47
CA LEU A 220 -3.56 -24.61 2.85
C LEU A 220 -4.57 -23.77 3.65
N VAL A 221 -4.55 -22.44 3.50
CA VAL A 221 -5.53 -21.54 4.11
C VAL A 221 -6.95 -21.93 3.70
N LYS A 222 -7.18 -22.14 2.40
CA LYS A 222 -8.47 -22.59 1.87
C LYS A 222 -8.84 -24.00 2.34
N LYS A 223 -7.90 -24.95 2.26
CA LYS A 223 -8.09 -26.35 2.71
C LYS A 223 -8.53 -26.44 4.17
N HIS A 224 -7.99 -25.58 5.04
CA HIS A 224 -8.23 -25.62 6.48
C HIS A 224 -9.28 -24.61 6.98
N GLY A 225 -9.95 -23.91 6.04
CA GLY A 225 -11.00 -22.94 6.35
C GLY A 225 -10.53 -21.77 7.20
N LEU A 226 -9.30 -21.31 6.97
CA LEU A 226 -8.73 -20.18 7.72
C LEU A 226 -9.19 -18.85 7.13
N GLU A 227 -9.76 -17.99 7.97
CA GLU A 227 -10.21 -16.64 7.62
C GLU A 227 -9.17 -15.58 8.02
N ILE A 228 -8.41 -15.84 9.08
CA ILE A 228 -7.25 -15.04 9.48
C ILE A 228 -6.11 -15.99 9.73
N SER A 229 -4.96 -15.73 9.13
CA SER A 229 -3.83 -16.65 9.21
C SER A 229 -2.50 -15.94 9.20
N GLN A 230 -1.44 -16.66 9.54
CA GLN A 230 -0.08 -16.24 9.23
C GLN A 230 0.79 -17.47 8.91
N PRO A 231 1.94 -17.30 8.25
CA PRO A 231 2.98 -18.32 8.18
C PRO A 231 3.52 -18.68 9.58
N GLY A 232 4.02 -19.91 9.73
CA GLY A 232 4.77 -20.29 10.94
C GLY A 232 6.05 -19.46 11.09
N LEU A 233 6.45 -19.14 12.32
CA LEU A 233 7.72 -18.47 12.60
C LEU A 233 8.80 -19.47 13.00
N GLU A 234 9.95 -19.40 12.34
CA GLU A 234 11.12 -20.18 12.71
C GLU A 234 11.60 -19.77 14.12
N PRO A 235 11.78 -20.71 15.08
CA PRO A 235 12.05 -20.40 16.48
C PRO A 235 13.47 -19.88 16.77
N ASN A 236 14.36 -19.85 15.78
CA ASN A 236 15.80 -19.67 16.00
C ASN A 236 16.21 -18.30 16.56
N ASN A 237 15.36 -17.27 16.44
CA ASN A 237 15.66 -15.90 16.87
C ASN A 237 14.88 -15.43 18.12
N GLY A 238 14.28 -16.37 18.86
CA GLY A 238 13.41 -16.04 19.99
C GLY A 238 12.02 -15.60 19.53
N LEU A 239 11.00 -16.00 20.27
CA LEU A 239 9.60 -15.72 19.94
C LEU A 239 8.84 -15.20 21.16
N THR A 240 8.03 -14.18 20.96
CA THR A 240 7.18 -13.63 22.02
C THR A 240 6.05 -14.61 22.37
N TRP A 241 5.38 -15.14 21.35
CA TRP A 241 4.17 -15.97 21.44
C TRP A 241 4.46 -17.40 20.98
N GLN A 242 4.10 -18.41 21.78
CA GLN A 242 4.18 -19.81 21.36
C GLN A 242 3.23 -20.10 20.19
N MET A 243 2.12 -19.37 20.09
CA MET A 243 1.13 -19.56 19.04
C MET A 243 1.67 -19.29 17.64
N THR A 244 2.67 -18.42 17.49
CA THR A 244 3.26 -18.09 16.18
C THR A 244 4.40 -19.03 15.78
N LYS A 245 4.92 -19.80 16.73
CA LYS A 245 6.06 -20.71 16.52
C LYS A 245 5.71 -21.84 15.57
N ARG A 246 6.58 -22.13 14.61
CA ARG A 246 6.48 -23.31 13.76
C ARG A 246 6.62 -24.61 14.57
N ARG A 247 5.73 -25.58 14.33
CA ARG A 247 5.73 -26.92 14.95
C ARG A 247 6.53 -27.96 14.16
N GLY A 248 6.52 -27.87 12.83
CA GLY A 248 7.30 -28.71 11.92
C GLY A 248 6.73 -30.12 11.65
N ASP A 249 5.75 -30.58 12.43
CA ASP A 249 5.14 -31.91 12.37
C ASP A 249 3.73 -31.91 11.73
N ARG A 250 3.21 -30.76 11.32
CA ARG A 250 1.84 -30.57 10.85
C ARG A 250 1.75 -29.48 9.78
N GLU A 251 0.61 -29.43 9.07
CA GLU A 251 0.36 -28.41 8.05
C GLU A 251 -0.04 -27.06 8.66
N VAL A 252 -0.89 -27.08 9.68
CA VAL A 252 -1.44 -25.92 10.40
C VAL A 252 -1.62 -26.22 11.88
N HIS A 253 -1.62 -25.19 12.73
CA HIS A 253 -2.14 -25.26 14.10
C HIS A 253 -2.97 -24.02 14.44
N LYS A 254 -3.93 -24.22 15.33
CA LYS A 254 -4.91 -23.19 15.75
C LYS A 254 -4.93 -22.96 17.26
N ILE A 255 -4.23 -23.84 17.99
CA ILE A 255 -4.12 -23.85 19.45
C ILE A 255 -2.67 -24.13 19.82
N THR A 256 -2.21 -23.53 20.92
CA THR A 256 -0.93 -23.80 21.55
C THR A 256 -1.06 -23.92 23.07
N GLU A 257 -0.10 -24.59 23.68
CA GLU A 257 0.25 -24.35 25.08
C GLU A 257 1.16 -23.11 25.17
N GLU A 258 0.82 -22.18 26.04
CA GLU A 258 1.61 -20.97 26.30
C GLU A 258 2.32 -21.03 27.65
N LYS A 259 3.14 -20.03 27.92
CA LYS A 259 3.80 -19.88 29.23
C LYS A 259 2.75 -19.89 30.37
N PRO A 260 3.05 -20.47 31.54
CA PRO A 260 2.11 -20.53 32.66
C PRO A 260 1.51 -19.17 33.00
N GLY A 261 0.17 -19.10 33.08
CA GLY A 261 -0.57 -17.89 33.42
C GLY A 261 -0.85 -16.92 32.26
N TRP A 262 -0.43 -17.24 31.02
CA TRP A 262 -0.64 -16.36 29.87
C TRP A 262 -1.99 -16.57 29.18
N CYS A 263 -2.65 -17.70 29.43
CA CYS A 263 -3.97 -17.98 28.88
C CYS A 263 -4.99 -18.12 30.00
N SER A 264 -6.01 -17.26 29.95
CA SER A 264 -7.18 -17.39 30.81
C SER A 264 -8.13 -18.50 30.33
N ASP A 265 -8.15 -18.76 29.02
CA ASP A 265 -8.94 -19.78 28.35
C ASP A 265 -8.15 -20.29 27.14
N SER A 266 -8.20 -21.60 26.87
CA SER A 266 -7.43 -22.23 25.79
C SER A 266 -7.89 -21.85 24.39
N HIS A 267 -9.14 -21.41 24.23
CA HIS A 267 -9.73 -20.96 22.96
C HIS A 267 -9.61 -19.44 22.74
N LEU A 268 -8.99 -18.71 23.68
CA LEU A 268 -8.77 -17.28 23.57
C LEU A 268 -7.28 -16.95 23.34
N PRO A 269 -6.98 -15.78 22.75
CA PRO A 269 -5.62 -15.28 22.66
C PRO A 269 -4.94 -15.19 24.03
N PRO A 270 -3.63 -15.48 24.11
CA PRO A 270 -2.76 -15.85 22.99
C PRO A 270 -2.75 -17.34 22.64
N CYS A 271 -3.44 -18.22 23.39
CA CYS A 271 -3.39 -19.69 23.18
C CYS A 271 -4.09 -20.17 21.92
N ALA A 272 -5.13 -19.48 21.47
CA ALA A 272 -5.82 -19.75 20.22
C ALA A 272 -6.41 -18.45 19.69
N ALA A 273 -7.04 -18.50 18.51
CA ALA A 273 -7.67 -17.34 17.91
C ALA A 273 -6.73 -16.12 17.74
N PHE A 274 -5.44 -16.38 17.57
CA PHE A 274 -4.37 -15.38 17.60
C PHE A 274 -3.37 -15.61 16.47
N VAL A 275 -3.04 -14.52 15.78
CA VAL A 275 -1.88 -14.39 14.89
C VAL A 275 -1.29 -13.01 15.13
N GLU A 276 0.01 -12.87 14.93
CA GLU A 276 0.74 -11.62 15.11
C GLU A 276 0.58 -10.70 13.89
N ILE A 277 0.48 -9.41 14.16
CA ILE A 277 0.25 -8.33 13.20
C ILE A 277 1.41 -8.14 12.25
N MET A 278 2.54 -8.83 12.42
CA MET A 278 3.73 -8.76 11.56
C MET A 278 3.47 -9.33 10.17
N ALA A 279 2.90 -10.54 10.08
CA ALA A 279 2.65 -11.22 8.80
C ALA A 279 1.22 -11.79 8.64
N PRO A 280 0.16 -11.06 9.02
CA PRO A 280 -1.20 -11.56 8.92
C PRO A 280 -1.68 -11.62 7.46
N VAL A 281 -2.59 -12.55 7.22
CA VAL A 281 -3.33 -12.73 5.99
C VAL A 281 -4.81 -12.86 6.34
N PHE A 282 -5.63 -12.02 5.73
CA PHE A 282 -7.07 -11.94 5.98
C PHE A 282 -7.83 -12.40 4.74
N SER A 283 -8.91 -13.16 4.93
CA SER A 283 -9.95 -13.27 3.91
C SER A 283 -10.62 -11.91 3.70
N ARG A 284 -11.28 -11.74 2.55
CA ARG A 284 -12.08 -10.55 2.26
C ARG A 284 -13.09 -10.21 3.37
N GLU A 285 -13.80 -11.23 3.86
CA GLU A 285 -14.84 -11.06 4.88
C GLU A 285 -14.25 -10.65 6.23
N ALA A 286 -13.19 -11.34 6.67
CA ALA A 286 -12.49 -10.98 7.90
C ALA A 286 -11.90 -9.57 7.81
N TRP A 287 -11.28 -9.22 6.69
CA TRP A 287 -10.71 -7.90 6.48
C TRP A 287 -11.75 -6.78 6.60
N ARG A 288 -12.97 -6.98 6.07
CA ARG A 288 -14.04 -5.99 6.19
C ARG A 288 -14.29 -5.60 7.65
N CYS A 289 -14.41 -6.58 8.54
CA CYS A 289 -14.54 -6.32 9.97
C CYS A 289 -13.28 -5.70 10.59
N VAL A 290 -12.10 -6.25 10.29
CA VAL A 290 -10.81 -5.76 10.84
C VAL A 290 -10.56 -4.31 10.45
N TRP A 291 -10.92 -3.92 9.23
CA TRP A 291 -10.77 -2.54 8.77
C TRP A 291 -11.57 -1.55 9.63
N TYR A 292 -12.80 -1.90 10.04
CA TYR A 292 -13.61 -1.06 10.93
C TYR A 292 -13.09 -1.06 12.38
N MET A 293 -12.38 -2.10 12.79
CA MET A 293 -11.72 -2.17 14.09
C MET A 293 -10.53 -1.20 14.19
N ILE A 294 -9.78 -1.02 13.10
CA ILE A 294 -8.62 -0.11 13.08
C ILE A 294 -9.08 1.34 13.31
N GLN A 295 -8.47 1.99 14.30
CA GLN A 295 -8.77 3.36 14.69
C GLN A 295 -7.98 4.36 13.85
N ASN A 296 -8.58 5.50 13.50
CA ASN A 296 -7.93 6.48 12.61
C ASN A 296 -6.69 7.16 13.21
N ASP A 297 -6.65 7.31 14.54
CA ASP A 297 -5.63 8.01 15.31
C ASP A 297 -4.59 7.09 15.98
N LEU A 298 -4.88 5.78 16.07
CA LEU A 298 -3.95 4.76 16.59
C LEU A 298 -3.28 4.05 15.42
N VAL A 299 -2.04 4.41 15.14
CA VAL A 299 -1.39 4.11 13.86
C VAL A 299 -0.49 2.88 13.91
N HIS A 300 -0.04 2.43 15.09
CA HIS A 300 0.92 1.31 15.20
C HIS A 300 0.26 -0.07 15.19
N GLY A 301 -1.04 -0.15 15.51
CA GLY A 301 -1.81 -1.41 15.50
C GLY A 301 -1.49 -2.40 16.62
N TRP A 302 -0.62 -2.06 17.58
CA TRP A 302 -0.33 -2.94 18.72
C TRP A 302 -1.60 -3.25 19.51
N GLY A 303 -1.85 -4.54 19.74
CA GLY A 303 -3.03 -5.03 20.42
C GLY A 303 -4.18 -5.43 19.49
N LEU A 304 -4.11 -5.10 18.20
CA LEU A 304 -5.08 -5.60 17.22
C LEU A 304 -5.08 -7.13 17.20
N ASP A 305 -3.91 -7.76 17.33
CA ASP A 305 -3.68 -9.22 17.39
C ASP A 305 -4.66 -9.94 18.33
N PHE A 306 -4.90 -9.35 19.50
CA PHE A 306 -5.79 -9.89 20.53
C PHE A 306 -7.27 -9.69 20.23
N ALA A 307 -7.59 -8.69 19.40
CA ALA A 307 -8.94 -8.33 19.02
C ALA A 307 -9.39 -8.97 17.70
N LEU A 308 -8.48 -9.47 16.86
CA LEU A 308 -8.79 -10.10 15.56
C LEU A 308 -9.85 -11.21 15.68
N ARG A 309 -9.86 -11.95 16.80
CA ARG A 309 -10.87 -12.98 17.11
C ARG A 309 -12.32 -12.50 16.99
N ARG A 310 -12.58 -11.20 17.14
CA ARG A 310 -13.93 -10.61 17.10
C ARG A 310 -14.51 -10.53 15.68
N CYS A 311 -13.68 -10.75 14.66
CA CYS A 311 -14.07 -10.65 13.26
C CYS A 311 -14.35 -11.99 12.60
N VAL A 312 -14.33 -13.09 13.36
CA VAL A 312 -14.52 -14.44 12.82
C VAL A 312 -15.19 -15.34 13.87
N GLU A 313 -16.14 -16.17 13.45
CA GLU A 313 -16.86 -17.11 14.33
C GLU A 313 -16.90 -18.53 13.72
N PRO A 314 -16.52 -19.61 14.47
CA PRO A 314 -15.80 -19.58 15.74
C PRO A 314 -14.31 -19.27 15.55
N ALA A 315 -13.80 -18.29 16.30
CA ALA A 315 -12.47 -17.73 16.06
C ALA A 315 -11.33 -18.75 16.22
N HIS A 316 -11.38 -19.61 17.24
CA HIS A 316 -10.33 -20.60 17.52
C HIS A 316 -10.23 -21.71 16.47
N GLU A 317 -11.24 -21.87 15.60
CA GLU A 317 -11.21 -22.83 14.50
C GLU A 317 -10.82 -22.20 13.16
N LYS A 318 -10.97 -20.88 13.03
CA LYS A 318 -10.79 -20.16 11.75
C LYS A 318 -9.59 -19.23 11.74
N ILE A 319 -8.94 -19.04 12.88
CA ILE A 319 -7.69 -18.31 13.01
C ILE A 319 -6.58 -19.29 13.33
N GLY A 320 -5.48 -19.26 12.56
CA GLY A 320 -4.39 -20.20 12.79
C GLY A 320 -3.12 -19.92 12.00
N VAL A 321 -2.10 -20.70 12.32
CA VAL A 321 -0.77 -20.61 11.75
C VAL A 321 -0.57 -21.75 10.76
N VAL A 322 -0.08 -21.41 9.57
CA VAL A 322 0.26 -22.38 8.52
C VAL A 322 1.71 -22.84 8.74
N ASP A 323 1.91 -23.91 9.52
CA ASP A 323 3.24 -24.43 9.89
C ASP A 323 4.11 -24.86 8.71
N SER A 324 3.49 -25.48 7.71
CA SER A 324 4.21 -26.05 6.57
C SER A 324 4.70 -25.00 5.58
N GLN A 325 4.34 -23.73 5.77
CA GLN A 325 4.82 -22.57 5.03
C GLN A 325 5.29 -21.53 6.06
N TRP A 326 6.60 -21.38 6.23
CA TRP A 326 7.15 -20.60 7.33
C TRP A 326 8.10 -19.52 6.87
N ILE A 327 8.28 -18.54 7.75
CA ILE A 327 9.12 -17.36 7.55
C ILE A 327 10.06 -17.18 8.74
N ILE A 328 11.07 -16.34 8.55
CA ILE A 328 12.07 -16.00 9.57
C ILE A 328 11.94 -14.52 9.88
N HIS A 329 11.81 -14.15 11.16
CA HIS A 329 11.90 -12.74 11.56
C HIS A 329 13.38 -12.32 11.60
N GLN A 330 13.78 -11.43 10.68
CA GLN A 330 15.18 -11.02 10.54
C GLN A 330 15.54 -9.81 11.41
N VAL A 331 14.55 -9.11 11.97
CA VAL A 331 14.73 -7.95 12.86
C VAL A 331 15.59 -6.85 12.22
N ILE A 332 15.39 -6.63 10.92
CA ILE A 332 16.10 -5.59 10.18
C ILE A 332 15.61 -4.23 10.68
N PRO A 333 16.50 -3.28 11.05
CA PRO A 333 16.09 -1.95 11.46
C PRO A 333 15.18 -1.29 10.42
N SER A 334 13.97 -0.95 10.86
CA SER A 334 12.84 -0.53 10.03
C SER A 334 12.33 0.86 10.44
N LEU A 335 11.07 1.15 10.15
CA LEU A 335 10.34 2.35 10.57
C LEU A 335 10.53 2.72 12.05
N GLY A 336 10.76 1.75 12.95
CA GLY A 336 11.09 2.03 14.37
C GLY A 336 12.25 3.00 14.55
N SER A 337 13.23 2.98 13.63
CA SER A 337 14.39 3.89 13.66
C SER A 337 14.08 5.32 13.17
N GLN A 338 12.89 5.57 12.58
CA GLN A 338 12.49 6.86 12.01
C GLN A 338 11.89 7.84 13.05
N GLY A 339 11.91 7.47 14.33
CA GLY A 339 11.51 8.32 15.45
C GLY A 339 12.38 9.57 15.61
N LYS A 340 12.03 10.44 16.56
CA LYS A 340 12.88 11.56 16.95
C LYS A 340 13.81 11.11 18.06
N GLN A 341 15.08 11.53 17.98
CA GLN A 341 16.00 11.44 19.10
C GLN A 341 15.64 12.55 20.10
N GLU A 342 15.33 12.17 21.33
CA GLU A 342 14.97 13.08 22.43
C GLU A 342 15.78 12.68 23.67
N ASP A 343 16.35 13.65 24.38
CA ASP A 343 17.07 13.46 25.65
C ASP A 343 18.16 12.35 25.61
N GLY A 344 18.87 12.22 24.48
CA GLY A 344 19.91 11.20 24.30
C GLY A 344 19.40 9.77 24.07
N LYS A 345 18.08 9.54 24.07
CA LYS A 345 17.45 8.25 23.79
C LYS A 345 17.45 7.92 22.31
N ALA A 346 17.56 6.64 21.98
CA ALA A 346 17.55 6.22 20.59
C ALA A 346 16.14 6.43 19.98
N PRO A 347 16.02 6.79 18.68
CA PRO A 347 14.73 7.05 18.02
C PRO A 347 13.66 5.96 18.23
N TRP A 348 14.07 4.69 18.27
CA TRP A 348 13.17 3.55 18.43
C TRP A 348 12.51 3.50 19.81
N GLU A 349 13.11 4.10 20.83
CA GLU A 349 12.54 4.12 22.18
C GLU A 349 11.26 4.97 22.22
N GLY A 350 11.27 6.13 21.54
CA GLY A 350 10.10 7.00 21.43
C GLY A 350 8.97 6.34 20.64
N VAL A 351 9.29 5.64 19.55
CA VAL A 351 8.31 4.85 18.78
C VAL A 351 7.70 3.76 19.66
N ARG A 352 8.52 2.98 20.37
CA ARG A 352 8.06 1.90 21.25
C ARG A 352 7.20 2.42 22.41
N ALA A 353 7.53 3.58 22.97
CA ALA A 353 6.72 4.23 23.99
C ALA A 353 5.34 4.60 23.44
N ARG A 354 5.29 5.15 22.23
CA ARG A 354 4.02 5.44 21.56
C ARG A 354 3.21 4.17 21.24
N CYS A 355 3.84 3.10 20.78
CA CYS A 355 3.15 1.81 20.57
C CYS A 355 2.46 1.31 21.85
N LYS A 356 3.15 1.36 23.00
CA LYS A 356 2.58 0.95 24.29
C LYS A 356 1.40 1.84 24.70
N ASN A 357 1.52 3.15 24.49
CA ASN A 357 0.43 4.09 24.79
C ASN A 357 -0.80 3.82 23.92
N GLU A 358 -0.61 3.71 22.60
CA GLU A 358 -1.69 3.41 21.66
C GLU A 358 -2.37 2.07 21.96
N TRP A 359 -1.61 1.05 22.34
CA TRP A 359 -2.16 -0.24 22.75
C TRP A 359 -3.07 -0.10 23.99
N SER A 360 -2.61 0.60 25.03
CA SER A 360 -3.43 0.88 26.22
C SER A 360 -4.71 1.64 25.87
N MET A 361 -4.60 2.66 25.02
CA MET A 361 -5.76 3.43 24.54
C MET A 361 -6.76 2.53 23.77
N PHE A 362 -6.27 1.66 22.89
CA PHE A 362 -7.11 0.72 22.14
C PHE A 362 -7.85 -0.25 23.07
N GLN A 363 -7.15 -0.85 24.03
CA GLN A 363 -7.76 -1.75 25.01
C GLN A 363 -8.85 -1.05 25.83
N ASN A 364 -8.58 0.17 26.30
CA ASN A 364 -9.54 0.95 27.06
C ASN A 364 -10.77 1.33 26.23
N ARG A 365 -10.59 1.73 24.96
CA ARG A 365 -11.70 2.02 24.05
C ARG A 365 -12.58 0.80 23.83
N LEU A 366 -11.96 -0.35 23.55
CA LEU A 366 -12.69 -1.58 23.27
C LEU A 366 -13.47 -2.05 24.52
N ALA A 367 -12.83 -2.09 25.69
CA ALA A 367 -13.48 -2.46 26.95
C ALA A 367 -14.63 -1.51 27.32
N SER A 368 -14.44 -0.19 27.14
CA SER A 368 -15.48 0.80 27.41
C SER A 368 -16.66 0.67 26.47
N ALA A 369 -16.41 0.40 25.19
CA ALA A 369 -17.45 0.16 24.19
C ALA A 369 -18.25 -1.13 24.49
N ASP A 370 -17.56 -2.21 24.87
CA ASP A 370 -18.20 -3.47 25.28
C ASP A 370 -19.11 -3.25 26.49
N LYS A 371 -18.60 -2.55 27.51
CA LYS A 371 -19.39 -2.22 28.70
C LYS A 371 -20.64 -1.41 28.35
N ALA A 372 -20.48 -0.35 27.56
CA ALA A 372 -21.59 0.50 27.15
C ALA A 372 -22.64 -0.28 26.33
N TYR A 373 -22.21 -1.21 25.48
CA TYR A 373 -23.10 -2.06 24.71
C TYR A 373 -23.87 -3.07 25.59
N LEU A 374 -23.20 -3.71 26.55
CA LEU A 374 -23.85 -4.64 27.48
C LEU A 374 -24.86 -3.94 28.40
N ALA A 375 -24.56 -2.72 28.85
CA ALA A 375 -25.48 -1.89 29.62
C ALA A 375 -26.76 -1.56 28.84
N GLN A 376 -26.66 -1.29 27.53
CA GLN A 376 -27.83 -1.08 26.66
C GLN A 376 -28.71 -2.32 26.52
N LEU A 377 -28.13 -3.52 26.62
CA LEU A 377 -28.84 -4.79 26.53
C LEU A 377 -29.46 -5.24 27.86
N GLY A 378 -29.29 -4.48 28.95
CA GLY A 378 -29.74 -4.88 30.29
C GLY A 378 -29.04 -6.13 30.82
N LYS A 379 -27.80 -6.38 30.37
CA LYS A 379 -26.98 -7.55 30.74
C LYS A 379 -25.88 -7.22 31.76
N GLU A 380 -26.00 -6.10 32.46
CA GLU A 380 -25.16 -5.75 33.62
C GLU A 380 -25.86 -6.08 34.94
#